data_AF-A0A7C7L645-F1
#
_entry.id   AF-A0A7C7L645-F1
#
_cell.length_a   1.000
_cell.length_b   1.000
_cell.length_c   1.000
_cell.angle_alpha   90.00
_cell.angle_beta   90.00
_cell.angle_gamma   90.00
#
_symmetry.space_group_name_H-M   'P 1'
#
loop_
_entity.id
_entity.type
_entity.pdbx_description
1 polymer ?
#
loop_
_entity_poly.entity_id
_entity_poly.type
_entity_poly.pdbx_seq_one_letter_code
_entity_poly.pdbx_strand_id
1 'polypeptide(L)'
;MPRHSSWPHRVANFLTVSRILLVPPFVVFLLREGVPGTYTRALVVYMVLSDLLDGPMARRGRGKNLMGQFLDPLGDKLMVGLGYLVLSLKSHLIPLWLTALVLGRFIVLRGLWGLVFWTSGMDLRSFLGLGNILTRPNWLGKLAADTQMGLFLVVIFPFPEFLRAVGTHIVAGLTGASGVFYLLLSARAIRDAGILMGPKVRWRALGRTLHRTSSVLASLIWERPADMRPNGDRLGTG
;
A
#
# COMPACT_ATOMS: atom_id res chain seq x y z
N MET A 1 9.01 12.03 -37.80
CA MET A 1 9.35 10.89 -36.93
C MET A 1 9.84 11.40 -35.57
N PRO A 2 9.07 11.23 -34.47
CA PRO A 2 9.58 11.49 -33.13
C PRO A 2 10.03 10.16 -32.48
N ARG A 3 11.33 10.00 -32.20
CA ARG A 3 11.87 8.86 -31.43
C ARG A 3 11.49 9.04 -29.94
N HIS A 4 10.34 8.52 -29.55
CA HIS A 4 10.01 8.31 -28.13
C HIS A 4 10.87 7.18 -27.57
N SER A 5 11.96 7.50 -26.88
CA SER A 5 12.76 6.51 -26.14
C SER A 5 11.96 5.99 -24.93
N SER A 6 11.23 4.91 -25.15
CA SER A 6 10.36 4.23 -24.19
C SER A 6 11.10 3.27 -23.23
N TRP A 7 12.43 3.23 -23.32
CA TRP A 7 13.31 2.32 -22.58
C TRP A 7 13.49 2.64 -21.08
N PRO A 8 13.67 3.92 -20.65
CA PRO A 8 13.93 4.23 -19.24
C PRO A 8 12.77 3.87 -18.31
N HIS A 9 11.53 3.97 -18.81
CA HIS A 9 10.31 3.73 -18.05
C HIS A 9 10.03 2.24 -17.80
N ARG A 10 10.38 1.38 -18.77
CA ARG A 10 10.21 -0.06 -18.63
C ARG A 10 11.20 -0.63 -17.63
N VAL A 11 12.42 -0.10 -17.61
CA VAL A 11 13.48 -0.52 -16.68
C VAL A 11 13.12 -0.17 -15.23
N ALA A 12 12.67 1.07 -14.97
CA ALA A 12 12.25 1.46 -13.63
C ALA A 12 11.06 0.64 -13.12
N ASN A 13 10.02 0.46 -13.96
CA ASN A 13 8.89 -0.41 -13.58
C ASN A 13 9.30 -1.87 -13.36
N PHE A 14 10.24 -2.38 -14.16
CA PHE A 14 10.74 -3.74 -14.02
C PHE A 14 11.49 -3.93 -12.69
N LEU A 15 12.30 -2.95 -12.28
CA LEU A 15 13.02 -2.96 -11.01
C LEU A 15 12.07 -2.85 -9.80
N THR A 16 10.99 -2.06 -9.90
CA THR A 16 9.95 -2.04 -8.85
C THR A 16 9.23 -3.38 -8.74
N VAL A 17 8.87 -3.99 -9.87
CA VAL A 17 8.18 -5.29 -9.89
C VAL A 17 9.10 -6.41 -9.40
N SER A 18 10.38 -6.38 -9.79
CA SER A 18 11.35 -7.37 -9.32
C SER A 18 11.54 -7.27 -7.80
N ARG A 19 11.59 -6.06 -7.22
CA ARG A 19 11.69 -5.87 -5.76
C ARG A 19 10.53 -6.52 -5.03
N ILE A 20 9.30 -6.30 -5.48
CA ILE A 20 8.11 -6.90 -4.87
C ILE A 20 8.14 -8.42 -4.99
N LEU A 21 8.54 -8.94 -6.15
CA LEU A 21 8.66 -10.38 -6.38
C LEU A 21 9.76 -11.02 -5.52
N LEU A 22 10.76 -10.25 -5.11
CA LEU A 22 11.86 -10.68 -4.24
C LEU A 22 11.52 -10.62 -2.74
N VAL A 23 10.43 -9.96 -2.33
CA VAL A 23 10.00 -9.91 -0.92
C VAL A 23 9.69 -11.32 -0.36
N PRO A 24 8.89 -12.19 -1.03
CA PRO A 24 8.64 -13.54 -0.51
C PRO A 24 9.91 -14.40 -0.39
N PRO A 25 10.81 -14.47 -1.39
CA PRO A 25 12.11 -15.14 -1.23
C PRO A 25 12.92 -14.60 -0.06
N PHE A 26 13.00 -13.26 0.10
CA PHE A 26 13.68 -12.62 1.23
C PHE A 26 13.14 -13.11 2.58
N VAL A 27 11.82 -13.13 2.75
CA VAL A 27 11.18 -13.62 3.99
C VAL A 27 11.44 -15.10 4.21
N VAL A 28 11.40 -15.93 3.16
CA VAL A 28 11.68 -17.38 3.28
C VAL A 28 13.13 -17.63 3.70
N PHE A 29 14.11 -16.92 3.12
CA PHE A 29 15.51 -17.07 3.52
C PHE A 29 15.74 -16.61 4.96
N LEU A 30 15.21 -15.45 5.33
CA LEU A 30 15.32 -14.93 6.69
C LEU A 30 14.65 -15.88 7.71
N LEU A 31 13.50 -16.47 7.34
CA LEU A 31 12.83 -17.49 8.13
C LEU A 31 13.62 -18.79 8.21
N ARG A 32 14.34 -19.22 7.16
CA ARG A 32 15.13 -20.46 7.19
C ARG A 32 16.41 -20.30 8.00
N GLU A 33 17.17 -19.25 7.72
CA GLU A 33 18.46 -18.98 8.33
C GLU A 33 18.35 -18.60 9.80
N GLY A 34 17.24 -17.96 10.21
CA GLY A 34 17.01 -17.57 11.60
C GLY A 34 17.87 -16.41 12.09
N VAL A 35 19.01 -16.16 11.46
CA VAL A 35 19.79 -14.92 11.53
C VAL A 35 20.12 -14.48 10.10
N PRO A 36 20.38 -13.19 9.84
CA PRO A 36 20.71 -12.74 8.49
C PRO A 36 21.99 -13.38 7.96
N GLY A 37 21.85 -14.37 7.07
CA GLY A 37 22.92 -15.05 6.37
C GLY A 37 23.27 -14.41 5.03
N THR A 38 24.15 -15.06 4.27
CA THR A 38 24.71 -14.51 3.03
C THR A 38 23.63 -14.23 1.97
N TYR A 39 22.65 -15.12 1.82
CA TYR A 39 21.57 -14.94 0.83
C TYR A 39 20.62 -13.80 1.21
N THR A 40 20.23 -13.73 2.48
CA THR A 40 19.41 -12.64 3.01
C THR A 40 20.11 -11.29 2.81
N ARG A 41 21.41 -11.20 3.12
CA ARG A 41 22.20 -9.97 2.91
C ARG A 41 22.30 -9.61 1.43
N ALA A 42 22.57 -10.57 0.56
CA ALA A 42 22.67 -10.34 -0.89
C ALA A 42 21.36 -9.78 -1.47
N LEU A 43 20.21 -10.32 -1.04
CA LEU A 43 18.89 -9.83 -1.45
C LEU A 43 18.64 -8.40 -0.97
N VAL A 44 18.96 -8.09 0.29
CA VAL A 44 18.81 -6.72 0.83
C VAL A 44 19.71 -5.74 0.09
N VAL A 45 20.97 -6.11 -0.21
CA VAL A 45 21.89 -5.29 -1.01
C VAL A 45 21.30 -5.02 -2.40
N TYR A 46 20.81 -6.05 -3.08
CA TYR A 46 20.18 -5.90 -4.38
C TYR A 46 19.00 -4.92 -4.31
N MET A 47 18.10 -5.09 -3.35
CA MET A 47 16.91 -4.23 -3.19
C MET A 47 17.27 -2.76 -2.93
N VAL A 48 18.25 -2.50 -2.06
CA VAL A 48 18.72 -1.14 -1.75
C VAL A 48 19.42 -0.50 -2.96
N LEU A 49 20.27 -1.26 -3.66
CA LEU A 49 20.95 -0.76 -4.85
C LEU A 49 19.97 -0.49 -5.99
N SER A 50 18.96 -1.35 -6.18
CA SER A 50 17.89 -1.12 -7.17
C SER A 50 17.16 0.20 -6.92
N ASP A 51 16.87 0.54 -5.65
CA ASP A 51 16.23 1.82 -5.29
C ASP A 51 17.11 3.04 -5.60
N LEU A 52 18.38 2.93 -5.27
CA LEU A 52 19.35 3.99 -5.52
C LEU A 52 19.60 4.23 -7.01
N LEU A 53 19.48 3.17 -7.82
CA LEU A 53 19.60 3.24 -9.28
C LEU A 53 18.31 3.75 -9.95
N ASP A 54 17.12 3.47 -9.39
CA ASP A 54 15.85 3.97 -9.93
C ASP A 54 15.62 5.46 -9.63
N GLY A 55 16.15 5.96 -8.50
CA GLY A 55 15.98 7.35 -8.06
C GLY A 55 16.43 8.45 -9.04
N PRO A 56 17.59 8.32 -9.73
CA PRO A 56 18.03 9.25 -10.77
C PRO A 56 17.33 9.04 -12.12
N MET A 57 17.05 7.79 -12.49
CA MET A 57 16.42 7.44 -13.77
C MET A 57 14.96 7.89 -13.84
N ALA A 58 14.21 7.80 -12.73
CA ALA A 58 12.82 8.19 -12.63
C ALA A 58 12.59 9.72 -12.65
N ARG A 59 13.59 10.54 -12.29
CA ARG A 59 13.47 12.02 -12.29
C ARG A 59 13.47 12.63 -13.70
N ARG A 60 13.99 11.91 -14.70
CA ARG A 60 14.07 12.38 -16.09
C ARG A 60 12.90 11.90 -16.97
N GLY A 61 12.15 10.90 -16.53
CA GLY A 61 11.04 10.31 -17.27
C GLY A 61 9.67 10.87 -16.85
N ARG A 62 9.07 11.73 -17.67
CA ARG A 62 7.72 12.32 -17.47
C ARG A 62 6.54 11.34 -17.71
N GLY A 63 6.75 10.04 -17.49
CA GLY A 63 5.75 8.98 -17.71
C GLY A 63 5.67 8.08 -16.50
N LYS A 64 4.84 8.46 -15.52
CA LYS A 64 4.57 7.67 -14.31
C LYS A 64 3.33 6.83 -14.53
N ASN A 65 3.47 5.50 -14.52
CA ASN A 65 2.32 4.61 -14.46
C ASN A 65 1.74 4.64 -13.04
N LEU A 66 0.43 4.87 -12.90
CA LEU A 66 -0.28 4.92 -11.62
C LEU A 66 -0.05 3.67 -10.76
N MET A 67 0.09 2.51 -11.41
CA MET A 67 0.32 1.23 -10.74
C MET A 67 1.70 1.14 -10.08
N GLY A 68 2.77 1.55 -10.78
CA GLY A 68 4.13 1.57 -10.23
C GLY A 68 4.27 2.50 -9.03
N GLN A 69 3.66 3.69 -9.09
CA GLN A 69 3.71 4.67 -7.99
C GLN A 69 3.05 4.17 -6.70
N PHE A 70 2.04 3.30 -6.81
CA PHE A 70 1.39 2.69 -5.64
C PHE A 70 2.14 1.48 -5.12
N LEU A 71 2.70 0.67 -6.03
CA LEU A 71 3.43 -0.55 -5.72
C LEU A 71 4.79 -0.27 -5.06
N ASP A 72 5.47 0.80 -5.45
CA ASP A 72 6.81 1.16 -4.97
C ASP A 72 6.86 1.37 -3.42
N PRO A 73 6.03 2.25 -2.80
CA PRO A 73 5.99 2.38 -1.34
C PRO A 73 5.37 1.19 -0.62
N LEU A 74 4.70 0.29 -1.33
CA LEU A 74 4.10 -0.91 -0.76
C LEU A 74 5.17 -1.99 -0.57
N GLY A 75 6.00 -2.23 -1.58
CA GLY A 75 7.12 -3.18 -1.51
C GLY A 75 8.08 -2.85 -0.36
N ASP A 76 8.48 -1.57 -0.24
CA ASP A 76 9.40 -1.13 0.80
C ASP A 76 8.85 -1.36 2.22
N LYS A 77 7.58 -1.04 2.44
CA LYS A 77 6.94 -1.23 3.75
C LYS A 77 6.69 -2.68 4.09
N LEU A 78 6.41 -3.53 3.08
CA LEU A 78 6.29 -4.97 3.28
C LEU A 78 7.63 -5.59 3.63
N MET A 79 8.71 -5.22 2.94
CA MET A 79 10.05 -5.73 3.23
C MET A 79 10.47 -5.39 4.68
N VAL A 80 10.40 -4.11 5.05
CA VAL A 80 10.77 -3.68 6.41
C VAL A 80 9.83 -4.28 7.45
N GLY A 81 8.52 -4.25 7.22
CA GLY A 81 7.54 -4.77 8.17
C GLY A 81 7.67 -6.28 8.44
N LEU A 82 7.77 -7.08 7.37
CA LEU A 82 7.96 -8.53 7.49
C LEU A 82 9.35 -8.87 8.05
N GLY A 83 10.37 -8.09 7.66
CA GLY A 83 11.72 -8.22 8.20
C GLY A 83 11.76 -8.02 9.72
N TYR A 84 11.15 -6.94 10.23
CA TYR A 84 11.03 -6.69 11.68
C TYR A 84 10.27 -7.80 12.40
N LEU A 85 9.21 -8.33 11.77
CA LEU A 85 8.43 -9.42 12.34
C LEU A 85 9.28 -10.69 12.51
N VAL A 86 9.96 -11.12 11.45
CA VAL A 86 10.79 -12.34 11.48
C VAL A 86 12.00 -12.18 12.39
N LEU A 87 12.72 -11.04 12.30
CA LEU A 87 13.89 -10.76 13.14
C LEU A 87 13.55 -10.70 14.63
N SER A 88 12.33 -10.27 14.96
CA SER A 88 11.87 -10.19 16.34
C SER A 88 11.43 -11.55 16.88
N LEU A 89 10.65 -12.31 16.10
CA LEU A 89 10.10 -13.58 16.53
C LEU A 89 11.12 -14.73 16.51
N LYS A 90 12.00 -14.77 15.50
CA LYS A 90 12.93 -15.89 15.30
C LYS A 90 14.32 -15.63 15.84
N SER A 91 14.84 -14.42 15.65
CA SER A 91 16.23 -14.08 15.99
C SER A 91 16.37 -13.36 17.32
N HIS A 92 15.27 -12.82 17.87
CA HIS A 92 15.26 -11.88 19.00
C HIS A 92 16.22 -10.69 18.83
N LEU A 93 16.64 -10.38 17.61
CA LEU A 93 17.57 -9.29 17.31
C LEU A 93 16.89 -7.92 17.41
N ILE A 94 15.56 -7.90 17.26
CA ILE A 94 14.71 -6.73 17.41
C ILE A 94 13.71 -7.01 18.54
N PRO A 95 13.60 -6.14 19.55
CA PRO A 95 12.61 -6.32 20.60
C PRO A 95 11.17 -6.33 20.06
N LEU A 96 10.34 -7.24 20.56
CA LEU A 96 8.95 -7.40 20.10
C LEU A 96 8.13 -6.12 20.26
N TRP A 97 8.37 -5.35 21.32
CA TRP A 97 7.70 -4.08 21.56
C TRP A 97 7.99 -3.04 20.47
N LEU A 98 9.20 -3.05 19.88
CA LEU A 98 9.56 -2.14 18.79
C LEU A 98 8.83 -2.54 17.51
N THR A 99 8.85 -3.83 17.20
CA THR A 99 8.11 -4.38 16.04
C THR A 99 6.62 -4.08 16.15
N ALA A 100 6.03 -4.27 17.34
CA ALA A 100 4.64 -3.93 17.61
C ALA A 100 4.36 -2.42 17.43
N LEU A 101 5.27 -1.54 17.86
CA LEU A 101 5.15 -0.10 17.64
C LEU A 101 5.18 0.27 16.14
N VAL A 102 6.14 -0.28 15.39
CA VAL A 102 6.32 0.01 13.95
C VAL A 102 5.13 -0.50 13.14
N LEU A 103 4.75 -1.77 13.31
CA LEU A 103 3.63 -2.38 12.61
C LEU A 103 2.29 -1.79 13.09
N GLY A 104 2.12 -1.61 14.39
CA GLY A 104 0.93 -1.02 15.00
C GLY A 104 0.68 0.39 14.47
N ARG A 105 1.71 1.25 14.40
CA ARG A 105 1.60 2.56 13.76
C ARG A 105 1.14 2.43 12.31
N PHE A 106 1.71 1.52 11.53
CA PHE A 106 1.32 1.35 10.13
C PHE A 106 -0.14 0.94 9.99
N ILE A 107 -0.58 -0.07 10.75
CA ILE A 107 -1.95 -0.58 10.75
C ILE A 107 -2.93 0.48 11.23
N VAL A 108 -2.64 1.17 12.33
CA VAL A 108 -3.51 2.22 12.88
C VAL A 108 -3.68 3.36 11.89
N LEU A 109 -2.58 3.87 11.31
CA LEU A 109 -2.66 4.94 10.32
C LEU A 109 -3.40 4.47 9.07
N ARG A 110 -3.03 3.34 8.46
CA ARG A 110 -3.70 2.86 7.25
C ARG A 110 -5.15 2.46 7.50
N GLY A 111 -5.47 1.88 8.65
CA GLY A 111 -6.81 1.47 9.06
C GLY A 111 -7.72 2.67 9.29
N LEU A 112 -7.26 3.70 9.99
CA LEU A 112 -8.01 4.94 10.18
C LEU A 112 -8.32 5.60 8.81
N TRP A 113 -7.34 5.62 7.92
CA TRP A 113 -7.51 6.14 6.57
C TRP A 113 -8.45 5.30 5.70
N GLY A 114 -8.38 3.98 5.81
CA GLY A 114 -9.30 3.05 5.14
C GLY A 114 -10.73 3.21 5.65
N LEU A 115 -10.90 3.44 6.94
CA LEU A 115 -12.20 3.74 7.53
C LEU A 115 -12.76 5.06 6.97
N VAL A 116 -11.97 6.13 6.95
CA VAL A 116 -12.38 7.41 6.35
C VAL A 116 -12.77 7.24 4.87
N PHE A 117 -11.98 6.48 4.11
CA PHE A 117 -12.30 6.18 2.71
C PHE A 117 -13.66 5.49 2.58
N TRP A 118 -13.89 4.46 3.39
CA TRP A 118 -15.12 3.68 3.39
C TRP A 118 -16.34 4.52 3.80
N THR A 119 -16.21 5.34 4.84
CA THR A 119 -17.30 6.19 5.33
C THR A 119 -17.62 7.37 4.40
N SER A 120 -16.61 7.89 3.69
CA SER A 120 -16.79 9.06 2.82
C SER A 120 -17.35 8.72 1.44
N GLY A 121 -17.36 7.45 1.03
CA GLY A 121 -17.86 7.03 -0.29
C GLY A 121 -17.11 7.68 -1.47
N MET A 122 -15.84 8.07 -1.26
CA MET A 122 -15.04 8.77 -2.26
C MET A 122 -14.52 7.82 -3.33
N ASP A 123 -14.43 8.28 -4.57
CA ASP A 123 -13.71 7.56 -5.63
C ASP A 123 -12.22 7.46 -5.32
N LEU A 124 -11.58 6.38 -5.76
CA LEU A 124 -10.15 6.08 -5.51
C LEU A 124 -9.22 7.24 -5.92
N ARG A 125 -9.56 7.98 -6.99
CA ARG A 125 -8.79 9.16 -7.44
C ARG A 125 -8.87 10.32 -6.46
N SER A 126 -10.05 10.58 -5.90
CA SER A 126 -10.26 11.62 -4.90
C SER A 126 -9.60 11.24 -3.57
N PHE A 127 -9.63 9.96 -3.20
CA PHE A 127 -8.89 9.42 -2.05
C PHE A 127 -7.38 9.58 -2.19
N LEU A 128 -6.81 9.25 -3.35
CA LEU A 128 -5.39 9.45 -3.62
C LEU A 128 -5.02 10.95 -3.65
N GLY A 129 -5.91 11.81 -4.13
CA GLY A 129 -5.75 13.27 -4.10
C GLY A 129 -5.80 13.86 -2.69
N LEU A 130 -6.78 13.46 -1.86
CA LEU A 130 -6.86 13.83 -0.44
C LEU A 130 -5.70 13.26 0.36
N GLY A 131 -5.27 12.04 0.03
CA GLY A 131 -4.02 11.44 0.47
C GLY A 131 -2.86 12.41 0.23
N ASN A 132 -2.64 12.88 -1.00
CA ASN A 132 -1.55 13.82 -1.30
C ASN A 132 -1.60 15.16 -0.52
N ILE A 133 -2.80 15.64 -0.15
CA ILE A 133 -2.96 16.92 0.57
C ILE A 133 -2.75 16.75 2.09
N LEU A 134 -3.27 15.67 2.67
CA LEU A 134 -3.23 15.41 4.11
C LEU A 134 -2.06 14.52 4.55
N THR A 135 -1.52 13.68 3.65
CA THR A 135 -0.17 13.09 3.75
C THR A 135 0.85 13.99 3.06
N ARG A 136 0.70 15.32 3.16
CA ARG A 136 1.83 16.21 2.85
C ARG A 136 3.05 15.66 3.59
N PRO A 137 4.16 15.39 2.88
CA PRO A 137 5.30 14.72 3.48
C PRO A 137 5.82 15.59 4.61
N ASN A 138 5.50 15.21 5.84
CA ASN A 138 6.04 15.87 7.00
C ASN A 138 7.40 15.23 7.27
N TRP A 139 8.40 16.07 7.52
CA TRP A 139 9.79 15.64 7.70
C TRP A 139 9.90 14.55 8.78
N LEU A 140 9.09 14.66 9.84
CA LEU A 140 9.03 13.69 10.94
C LEU A 140 8.59 12.28 10.49
N GLY A 141 7.66 12.19 9.53
CA GLY A 141 7.22 10.92 8.95
C GLY A 141 8.28 10.24 8.13
N LYS A 142 8.97 11.04 7.33
CA LYS A 142 10.05 10.59 6.47
C LYS A 142 11.26 10.16 7.30
N LEU A 143 11.70 10.99 8.25
CA LEU A 143 12.79 10.68 9.17
C LEU A 143 12.52 9.40 9.97
N ALA A 144 11.27 9.18 10.43
CA ALA A 144 10.92 7.94 11.11
C ALA A 144 11.03 6.71 10.19
N ALA A 145 10.65 6.83 8.91
CA ALA A 145 10.77 5.72 7.95
C ALA A 145 12.25 5.47 7.57
N ASP A 146 13.02 6.53 7.34
CA ASP A 146 14.44 6.45 7.01
C ASP A 146 15.23 5.83 8.18
N THR A 147 14.91 6.19 9.43
CA THR A 147 15.54 5.59 10.61
C THR A 147 15.11 4.14 10.83
N GLN A 148 13.86 3.77 10.55
CA GLN A 148 13.42 2.36 10.56
C GLN A 148 14.21 1.51 9.56
N MET A 149 14.43 2.04 8.35
CA MET A 149 15.26 1.38 7.33
C MET A 149 16.73 1.33 7.75
N GLY A 150 17.26 2.39 8.37
CA GLY A 150 18.62 2.39 8.92
C GLY A 150 18.82 1.31 9.98
N LEU A 151 17.92 1.20 10.95
CA LEU A 151 17.98 0.15 11.97
C LEU A 151 17.83 -1.25 11.35
N PHE A 152 16.97 -1.40 10.33
CA PHE A 152 16.85 -2.65 9.59
C PHE A 152 18.20 -3.08 9.00
N LEU A 153 18.92 -2.18 8.35
CA LEU A 153 20.25 -2.47 7.80
C LEU A 153 21.27 -2.77 8.91
N VAL A 154 21.24 -2.05 10.03
CA VAL A 154 22.11 -2.30 11.19
C VAL A 154 21.88 -3.69 11.79
N VAL A 155 20.68 -4.26 11.66
CA VAL A 155 20.38 -5.62 12.13
C VAL A 155 20.75 -6.69 11.08
N ILE A 156 20.57 -6.38 9.79
CA ILE A 156 20.91 -7.30 8.69
C ILE A 156 22.42 -7.50 8.55
N PHE A 157 23.19 -6.43 8.70
CA PHE A 157 24.64 -6.47 8.72
C PHE A 157 25.12 -6.58 10.17
N PRO A 158 26.16 -7.39 10.48
CA PRO A 158 26.59 -7.65 11.84
C PRO A 158 27.34 -6.44 12.45
N PHE A 159 26.64 -5.32 12.64
CA PHE A 159 27.17 -4.13 13.29
C PHE A 159 27.25 -4.31 14.82
N PRO A 160 28.07 -3.49 15.52
CA PRO A 160 28.19 -3.53 16.97
C PRO A 160 26.84 -3.39 17.70
N GLU A 161 26.68 -4.16 18.78
CA GLU A 161 25.53 -4.16 19.71
C GLU A 161 25.08 -2.74 20.11
N PHE A 162 26.03 -1.84 20.37
CA PHE A 162 25.75 -0.45 20.74
C PHE A 162 24.94 0.31 19.68
N LEU A 163 25.27 0.17 18.39
CA LEU A 163 24.54 0.83 17.31
C LEU A 163 23.10 0.31 17.21
N ARG A 164 22.92 -0.99 17.41
CA ARG A 164 21.60 -1.62 17.42
C ARG A 164 20.75 -1.15 18.61
N ALA A 165 21.34 -1.10 19.81
CA ALA A 165 20.66 -0.65 21.02
C ALA A 165 20.25 0.83 20.92
N VAL A 166 21.18 1.71 20.53
CA VAL A 166 20.89 3.14 20.34
C VAL A 166 19.88 3.34 19.22
N GLY A 167 20.05 2.65 18.09
CA GLY A 167 19.12 2.72 16.96
C GLY A 167 17.70 2.29 17.32
N THR A 168 17.55 1.27 18.17
CA THR A 168 16.25 0.79 18.66
C THR A 168 15.49 1.90 19.42
N HIS A 169 16.16 2.60 20.32
CA HIS A 169 15.54 3.69 21.07
C HIS A 169 15.25 4.93 20.21
N ILE A 170 16.14 5.26 19.26
CA ILE A 170 15.92 6.35 18.30
C ILE A 170 14.69 6.05 17.43
N VAL A 171 14.62 4.83 16.88
CA VAL A 171 13.49 4.41 16.05
C VAL A 171 12.20 4.41 16.86
N ALA A 172 12.24 3.95 18.11
CA ALA A 172 11.08 4.00 18.99
C ALA A 172 10.57 5.43 19.20
N GLY A 173 11.46 6.35 19.57
CA GLY A 173 11.12 7.75 19.81
C GLY A 173 10.55 8.43 18.57
N LEU A 174 11.23 8.29 17.43
CA LEU A 174 10.79 8.91 16.16
C LEU A 174 9.51 8.29 15.63
N THR A 175 9.35 6.97 15.73
CA THR A 175 8.13 6.27 15.30
C THR A 175 6.95 6.67 16.18
N GLY A 176 7.14 6.75 17.49
CA GLY A 176 6.12 7.19 18.44
C GLY A 176 5.71 8.65 18.19
N ALA A 177 6.68 9.56 18.15
CA ALA A 177 6.43 10.98 17.90
C ALA A 177 5.73 11.22 16.55
N SER A 178 6.19 10.53 15.50
CA SER A 178 5.56 10.59 14.19
C SER A 178 4.15 10.01 14.19
N GLY A 179 3.93 8.88 14.86
CA GLY A 179 2.63 8.25 15.02
C GLY A 179 1.62 9.19 15.68
N VAL A 180 1.98 9.78 16.81
CA VAL A 180 1.14 10.76 17.53
C VAL A 180 0.84 11.97 16.65
N PHE A 181 1.85 12.52 15.96
CA PHE A 181 1.66 13.66 15.07
C PHE A 181 0.63 13.36 13.97
N TYR A 182 0.76 12.22 13.27
CA TYR A 182 -0.17 11.84 12.21
C TYR A 182 -1.56 11.52 12.74
N LEU A 183 -1.67 10.90 13.93
CA LEU A 183 -2.96 10.65 14.58
C LEU A 183 -3.70 11.95 14.90
N LEU A 184 -3.00 12.94 15.48
CA LEU A 184 -3.59 14.25 15.77
C LEU A 184 -3.98 15.00 14.50
N LEU A 185 -3.16 14.93 13.46
CA LEU A 185 -3.48 15.51 12.15
C LEU A 185 -4.73 14.86 11.54
N SER A 186 -4.81 13.53 11.59
CA SER A 186 -5.98 12.79 11.11
C SER A 186 -7.23 13.09 11.93
N ALA A 187 -7.12 13.19 13.26
CA ALA A 187 -8.25 13.55 14.13
C ALA A 187 -8.77 14.96 13.84
N ARG A 188 -7.87 15.94 13.64
CA ARG A 188 -8.24 17.30 13.22
C ARG A 188 -8.89 17.29 11.85
N ALA A 189 -8.33 16.60 10.87
CA ALA A 189 -8.89 16.51 9.52
C ALA A 189 -10.31 15.90 9.52
N ILE A 190 -10.55 14.85 10.30
CA ILE A 190 -11.87 14.21 10.42
C ILE A 190 -12.89 15.17 11.06
N ARG A 191 -12.48 15.89 12.11
CA ARG A 191 -13.33 16.89 12.79
C ARG A 191 -13.67 18.05 11.86
N ASP A 192 -12.66 18.63 11.24
CA ASP A 192 -12.80 19.84 10.42
C ASP A 192 -13.54 19.55 9.10
N ALA A 193 -13.42 18.33 8.56
CA ALA A 193 -14.16 17.91 7.37
C ALA A 193 -15.64 17.54 7.66
N GLY A 194 -16.06 17.45 8.93
CA GLY A 194 -17.44 17.11 9.29
C GLY A 194 -17.91 15.74 8.76
N ILE A 195 -17.00 14.88 8.32
CA ILE A 195 -17.28 13.61 7.61
C ILE A 195 -18.07 12.63 8.50
N LEU A 196 -17.93 12.74 9.82
CA LEU A 196 -18.70 11.96 10.79
C LEU A 196 -19.97 12.66 11.33
N MET A 197 -20.24 13.92 10.98
CA MET A 197 -21.35 14.72 11.54
C MET A 197 -22.25 15.39 10.48
N GLY A 198 -22.36 14.82 9.29
CA GLY A 198 -23.29 15.29 8.25
C GLY A 198 -24.39 14.28 7.91
N PRO A 199 -25.65 14.43 8.38
CA PRO A 199 -26.77 13.55 8.04
C PRO A 199 -27.11 13.50 6.53
N LYS A 200 -26.49 14.35 5.71
CA LYS A 200 -26.86 14.59 4.31
C LYS A 200 -26.06 13.80 3.27
N VAL A 201 -25.05 13.01 3.66
CA VAL A 201 -24.29 12.17 2.71
C VAL A 201 -25.02 10.84 2.41
N ARG A 202 -26.06 10.49 3.17
CA ARG A 202 -26.57 9.11 3.26
C ARG A 202 -27.66 8.68 2.27
N TRP A 203 -28.12 9.52 1.32
CA TRP A 203 -29.25 9.12 0.46
C TRP A 203 -29.03 9.27 -1.05
N ARG A 204 -28.27 10.27 -1.53
CA ARG A 204 -28.10 10.50 -2.98
C ARG A 204 -27.04 9.60 -3.64
N ALA A 205 -26.03 9.16 -2.90
CA ALA A 205 -25.05 8.20 -3.39
C ALA A 205 -25.63 6.78 -3.40
N LEU A 206 -26.30 6.39 -2.30
CA LEU A 206 -26.97 5.09 -2.14
C LEU A 206 -28.13 4.91 -3.14
N GLY A 207 -28.94 5.95 -3.35
CA GLY A 207 -30.06 5.90 -4.31
C GLY A 207 -29.59 5.74 -5.76
N ARG A 208 -28.45 6.32 -6.16
CA ARG A 208 -27.91 6.18 -7.53
C ARG A 208 -27.25 4.83 -7.78
N THR A 209 -26.67 4.22 -6.74
CA THR A 209 -26.09 2.86 -6.87
C THR A 209 -27.18 1.80 -6.85
N LEU A 210 -28.17 1.90 -5.95
CA LEU A 210 -29.32 0.98 -5.90
C LEU A 210 -30.17 1.04 -7.17
N HIS A 211 -30.37 2.22 -7.76
CA HIS A 211 -31.15 2.33 -8.99
C HIS A 211 -30.41 1.75 -10.22
N ARG A 212 -29.08 1.81 -10.26
CA ARG A 212 -28.27 1.18 -11.30
C ARG A 212 -28.21 -0.34 -11.17
N THR A 213 -28.11 -0.87 -9.95
CA THR A 213 -28.17 -2.32 -9.76
C THR A 213 -29.57 -2.86 -9.97
N SER A 214 -30.63 -2.12 -9.64
CA SER A 214 -32.01 -2.54 -9.92
C SER A 214 -32.32 -2.58 -11.42
N SER A 215 -31.81 -1.62 -12.21
CA SER A 215 -32.03 -1.63 -13.66
C SER A 215 -31.29 -2.77 -14.38
N VAL A 216 -30.08 -3.10 -13.91
CA VAL A 216 -29.28 -4.21 -14.46
C VAL A 216 -29.83 -5.58 -14.04
N LEU A 217 -30.31 -5.70 -12.81
CA LEU A 217 -31.00 -6.91 -12.35
C LEU A 217 -32.36 -7.09 -13.03
N ALA A 218 -33.11 -6.00 -13.27
CA ALA A 218 -34.37 -6.06 -14.01
C ALA A 218 -34.17 -6.50 -15.47
N SER A 219 -33.11 -6.03 -16.14
CA SER A 219 -32.79 -6.49 -17.50
C SER A 219 -32.31 -7.95 -17.53
N LEU A 220 -31.57 -8.41 -16.50
CA LEU A 220 -31.12 -9.81 -16.41
C LEU A 220 -32.23 -10.80 -16.08
N ILE A 221 -33.27 -10.37 -15.34
CA ILE A 221 -34.38 -11.24 -14.94
C ILE A 221 -35.49 -11.28 -16.00
N TRP A 222 -35.61 -10.24 -16.84
CA TRP A 222 -36.70 -10.09 -17.81
C TRP A 222 -36.37 -10.61 -19.23
N GLU A 223 -35.10 -10.88 -19.57
CA GLU A 223 -34.77 -11.59 -20.81
C GLU A 223 -35.05 -13.10 -20.69
N ARG A 224 -36.34 -13.47 -20.76
CA ARG A 224 -36.74 -14.83 -21.14
C ARG A 224 -36.64 -14.97 -22.67
N PRO A 225 -35.97 -16.01 -23.20
CA PRO A 225 -35.95 -16.28 -24.63
C PRO A 225 -37.38 -16.57 -25.12
N ALA A 226 -37.79 -15.85 -26.17
CA ALA A 226 -39.07 -16.01 -26.83
C ALA A 226 -38.91 -16.96 -28.03
N ASP A 227 -39.03 -18.27 -27.80
CA ASP A 227 -39.15 -19.26 -28.87
C ASP A 227 -39.76 -20.60 -28.42
N MET A 228 -41.09 -20.65 -28.29
CA MET A 228 -41.83 -21.88 -28.61
C MET A 228 -43.14 -21.52 -29.30
N ARG A 229 -43.13 -21.59 -30.64
CA ARG A 229 -44.37 -21.74 -31.43
C ARG A 229 -44.76 -23.22 -31.41
N PRO A 230 -45.96 -23.60 -30.95
CA PRO A 230 -46.56 -24.84 -31.37
C PRO A 230 -47.28 -24.61 -32.69
N ASN A 231 -46.85 -25.36 -33.70
CA ASN A 231 -47.54 -25.61 -34.95
C ASN A 231 -48.88 -26.33 -34.67
N GLY A 232 -49.97 -25.87 -35.27
CA GLY A 232 -51.25 -26.58 -35.27
C GLY A 232 -52.46 -25.66 -35.16
N ASP A 233 -52.96 -25.18 -36.31
CA ASP A 233 -54.30 -25.56 -36.76
C ASP A 233 -54.57 -25.03 -38.17
N ARG A 234 -54.72 -26.00 -39.09
CA ARG A 234 -55.45 -25.83 -40.35
C ARG A 234 -56.93 -25.82 -39.98
N LEU A 235 -57.69 -24.84 -40.46
CA LEU A 235 -59.10 -24.99 -40.88
C LEU A 235 -59.56 -23.70 -41.60
N GLY A 236 -59.99 -23.86 -42.86
CA GLY A 236 -60.96 -22.98 -43.53
C GLY A 236 -60.40 -21.89 -44.44
N THR A 237 -60.35 -22.13 -45.76
CA THR A 237 -61.26 -21.60 -46.80
C THR A 237 -60.59 -21.62 -48.17
N GLY A 238 -61.25 -22.23 -49.17
CA GLY A 238 -60.87 -22.17 -50.58
C GLY A 238 -60.85 -23.53 -51.26
#